data_AF-A0A939W4N6-F1
#
_entry.id   AF-A0A939W4N6-F1
#
_cell.length_a   1.000
_cell.length_b   1.000
_cell.length_c   1.000
_cell.angle_alpha   90.00
_cell.angle_beta   90.00
_cell.angle_gamma   90.00
#
_symmetry.space_group_name_H-M   'P 1'
#
loop_
_entity.id
_entity.type
_entity.pdbx_description
1 polymer ?
#
loop_
_entity_poly.entity_id
_entity_poly.type
_entity_poly.pdbx_seq_one_letter_code
_entity_poly.pdbx_strand_id
1 'polypeptide(L)'
;MYMRRLTSDEINVMPLVHYEGPVTLVRFPADLERVLPALRREPVLGFDTETRPTFHKGRVNLPSLIQLATAGHVYLIQLSWLALGSELASVFADPQQIKAGVGIADDMRALARLHRFTPA
;
A
#
# COMPACT_ATOMS: atom_id res chain seq x y z
N MET A 1 -7.89 28.10 8.42
CA MET A 1 -7.36 28.58 7.12
C MET A 1 -7.89 27.63 6.06
N TYR A 2 -8.84 28.07 5.22
CA TYR A 2 -9.42 27.21 4.19
C TYR A 2 -8.39 27.05 3.07
N MET A 3 -7.95 25.83 2.80
CA MET A 3 -7.05 25.54 1.70
C MET A 3 -7.84 25.71 0.39
N ARG A 4 -7.49 26.74 -0.39
CA ARG A 4 -8.09 26.99 -1.72
C ARG A 4 -7.92 25.73 -2.57
N ARG A 5 -9.01 25.23 -3.16
CA ARG A 5 -8.96 24.13 -4.12
C ARG A 5 -8.17 24.57 -5.35
N LEU A 6 -7.13 23.83 -5.71
CA LEU A 6 -6.36 24.05 -6.92
C LEU A 6 -7.23 23.77 -8.15
N THR A 7 -7.07 24.59 -9.18
CA THR A 7 -7.63 24.34 -10.52
C THR A 7 -6.83 23.24 -11.23
N SER A 8 -7.43 22.61 -12.25
CA SER A 8 -6.73 21.58 -13.03
C SER A 8 -5.46 22.12 -13.70
N ASP A 9 -5.51 23.36 -14.21
CA ASP A 9 -4.35 24.01 -14.83
C ASP A 9 -3.23 24.25 -13.81
N GLU A 10 -3.58 24.66 -12.58
CA GLU A 10 -2.61 24.80 -11.49
C GLU A 10 -1.97 23.46 -11.12
N ILE A 11 -2.74 22.37 -11.06
CA ILE A 11 -2.21 21.02 -10.78
C ILE A 11 -1.28 20.55 -11.91
N ASN A 12 -1.64 20.79 -13.17
CA ASN A 12 -0.90 20.33 -14.34
C ASN A 12 0.48 20.98 -14.48
N VAL A 13 0.68 22.20 -13.94
CA VAL A 13 1.98 22.88 -13.95
C VAL A 13 2.83 22.57 -12.72
N MET A 14 2.30 21.82 -11.73
CA MET A 14 3.08 21.44 -10.57
C MET A 14 4.22 20.50 -10.97
N PRO A 15 5.40 20.62 -10.34
CA PRO A 15 6.50 19.72 -10.60
C PRO A 15 6.10 18.29 -10.22
N LEU A 16 6.42 17.34 -11.09
CA LEU A 16 6.30 15.92 -10.76
C LEU A 16 7.30 15.60 -9.64
N VAL A 17 6.80 14.93 -8.61
CA VAL A 17 7.63 14.45 -7.51
C VAL A 17 7.87 12.97 -7.70
N HIS A 18 9.13 12.57 -7.58
CA HIS A 18 9.55 11.18 -7.60
C HIS A 18 10.15 10.84 -6.24
N TYR A 19 9.87 9.62 -5.77
CA TYR A 19 10.55 9.09 -4.61
C TYR A 19 11.97 8.67 -5.02
N GLU A 20 12.99 9.29 -4.40
CA GLU A 20 14.40 9.02 -4.68
C GLU A 20 15.07 8.11 -3.65
N GLY A 21 14.33 7.71 -2.60
CA GLY A 21 14.83 6.86 -1.55
C GLY A 21 14.88 5.37 -1.94
N PRO A 22 15.31 4.50 -1.02
CA PRO A 22 15.46 3.08 -1.28
C PRO A 22 14.11 2.38 -1.45
N VAL A 23 14.05 1.49 -2.44
CA VAL A 23 12.87 0.67 -2.75
C VAL A 23 13.26 -0.81 -2.64
N THR A 24 12.51 -1.60 -1.87
CA THR A 24 12.68 -3.06 -1.80
C THR A 24 11.48 -3.76 -2.42
N LEU A 25 11.76 -4.63 -3.38
CA LEU A 25 10.77 -5.56 -3.93
C LEU A 25 10.69 -6.81 -3.05
N VAL A 26 9.47 -7.22 -2.68
CA VAL A 26 9.19 -8.37 -1.81
C VAL A 26 8.36 -9.38 -2.62
N ARG A 27 8.97 -10.54 -2.92
CA ARG A 27 8.35 -11.60 -3.74
C ARG A 27 8.35 -12.96 -3.06
N PHE A 28 9.23 -13.17 -2.09
CA PHE A 28 9.40 -14.44 -1.41
C PHE A 28 9.17 -14.30 0.11
N PRO A 29 8.80 -15.37 0.82
CA PRO A 29 8.64 -15.34 2.27
C PRO A 29 9.87 -14.79 3.01
N ALA A 30 11.08 -15.18 2.57
CA ALA A 30 12.34 -14.68 3.16
C ALA A 30 12.54 -13.16 2.99
N ASP A 31 12.05 -12.57 1.88
CA ASP A 31 12.07 -11.11 1.71
C ASP A 31 11.16 -10.45 2.75
N LEU A 32 9.97 -11.01 2.94
CA LEU A 32 8.98 -10.51 3.87
C LEU A 32 9.51 -10.58 5.31
N GLU A 33 10.07 -11.72 5.71
CA GLU A 33 10.72 -11.90 7.02
C GLU A 33 11.79 -10.84 7.29
N ARG A 34 12.58 -10.49 6.28
CA ARG A 34 13.64 -9.48 6.40
C ARG A 34 13.10 -8.06 6.58
N VAL A 35 11.96 -7.72 5.97
CA VAL A 35 11.41 -6.34 6.00
C VAL A 35 10.37 -6.12 7.10
N LEU A 36 9.72 -7.19 7.59
CA LEU A 36 8.69 -7.12 8.63
C LEU A 36 9.12 -6.34 9.89
N PRO A 37 10.36 -6.50 10.42
CA PRO A 37 10.78 -5.73 11.59
C PRO A 37 10.80 -4.22 11.35
N ALA A 38 11.12 -3.77 10.13
CA ALA A 38 11.08 -2.34 9.78
C ALA A 38 9.64 -1.85 9.69
N LEU A 39 8.77 -2.62 9.03
CA LEU A 39 7.35 -2.29 8.90
C LEU A 39 6.66 -2.20 10.28
N ARG A 40 6.92 -3.15 11.18
CA ARG A 40 6.31 -3.21 12.53
C ARG A 40 6.78 -2.13 13.50
N ARG A 41 7.94 -1.52 13.25
CA ARG A 41 8.49 -0.45 14.10
C ARG A 41 8.00 0.93 13.71
N GLU A 42 7.51 1.08 12.48
CA GLU A 42 7.05 2.37 11.98
C GLU A 42 5.64 2.67 12.50
N PRO A 43 5.42 3.77 13.27
CA PRO A 43 4.10 4.14 13.75
C PRO A 43 3.14 4.58 12.62
N VAL A 44 3.66 5.07 11.49
CA VAL A 44 2.86 5.53 10.35
C VAL A 44 3.40 4.93 9.05
N LEU A 45 2.60 4.08 8.43
CA LEU A 45 2.90 3.51 7.13
C LEU A 45 2.09 4.23 6.05
N GLY A 46 2.77 4.79 5.05
CA GLY A 46 2.12 5.13 3.79
C GLY A 46 1.62 3.86 3.11
N PHE A 47 0.38 3.85 2.65
CA PHE A 47 -0.29 2.66 2.12
C PHE A 47 -0.98 2.98 0.80
N ASP A 48 -0.77 2.09 -0.17
CA ASP A 48 -1.49 2.09 -1.44
C ASP A 48 -1.53 0.66 -2.03
N THR A 49 -2.44 0.40 -2.96
CA THR A 49 -2.52 -0.88 -3.67
C THR A 49 -2.77 -0.73 -5.16
N GLU A 50 -2.22 -1.67 -5.94
CA GLU A 50 -2.42 -1.68 -7.40
C GLU A 50 -3.02 -3.02 -7.85
N THR A 51 -4.02 -2.92 -8.73
CA THR A 51 -4.67 -4.09 -9.35
C THR A 51 -4.10 -4.35 -10.73
N ARG A 52 -4.15 -5.61 -11.17
CA ARG A 52 -3.77 -5.94 -12.54
C ARG A 52 -4.73 -5.24 -13.51
N PRO A 53 -4.25 -4.59 -14.59
CA PRO A 53 -5.15 -4.00 -15.58
C PRO A 53 -6.01 -5.09 -16.26
N THR A 54 -7.25 -4.74 -16.59
CA THR A 54 -8.18 -5.59 -17.34
C THR A 54 -8.80 -4.79 -18.47
N PHE A 55 -8.76 -5.37 -19.68
CA PHE A 55 -9.34 -4.76 -20.88
C PHE A 55 -10.78 -5.26 -21.15
N HIS A 56 -11.35 -6.07 -20.25
CA HIS A 56 -12.72 -6.56 -20.35
C HIS A 56 -13.64 -5.84 -19.35
N LYS A 57 -14.72 -5.25 -19.87
CA LYS A 57 -15.73 -4.53 -19.09
C LYS A 57 -16.37 -5.47 -18.06
N GLY A 58 -16.49 -4.99 -16.81
CA GLY A 58 -17.15 -5.71 -15.72
C GLY A 58 -16.26 -6.65 -14.91
N ARG A 59 -14.98 -6.82 -15.27
CA ARG A 59 -14.04 -7.61 -14.49
C ARG A 59 -13.38 -6.74 -13.43
N VAL A 60 -13.49 -7.13 -12.16
CA VAL A 60 -12.78 -6.49 -11.04
C VAL A 60 -11.68 -7.43 -10.59
N ASN A 61 -10.44 -6.96 -10.63
CA ASN A 61 -9.30 -7.72 -10.13
C ASN A 61 -9.07 -7.40 -8.66
N LEU A 62 -8.64 -8.40 -7.89
CA LEU A 62 -8.14 -8.18 -6.54
C LEU A 62 -6.75 -7.50 -6.61
N PRO A 63 -6.33 -6.84 -5.52
CA PRO A 63 -4.99 -6.25 -5.42
C PRO A 63 -3.90 -7.25 -5.80
N SER A 64 -2.92 -6.77 -6.55
CA SER A 64 -1.78 -7.56 -7.06
C SER A 64 -0.44 -7.04 -6.55
N LEU A 65 -0.41 -5.80 -6.05
CA LEU A 65 0.74 -5.15 -5.45
C LEU A 65 0.24 -4.34 -4.25
N ILE A 66 0.99 -4.41 -3.15
CA ILE A 66 0.85 -3.50 -2.01
C ILE A 66 2.09 -2.62 -1.96
N GLN A 67 1.90 -1.32 -1.75
CA GLN A 67 2.95 -0.35 -1.47
C GLN A 67 2.89 0.01 0.01
N LEU A 68 3.99 -0.18 0.73
CA LEU A 68 4.16 0.27 2.11
C LEU A 68 5.37 1.19 2.20
N ALA A 69 5.15 2.43 2.62
CA ALA A 69 6.21 3.41 2.82
C ALA A 69 6.44 3.66 4.32
N THR A 70 7.67 3.51 4.77
CA THR A 70 8.14 4.06 6.05
C THR A 70 8.69 5.47 5.84
N ALA A 71 9.19 6.12 6.90
CA ALA A 71 9.79 7.45 6.77
C ALA A 71 10.96 7.53 5.77
N GLY A 72 11.64 6.40 5.51
CA GLY A 72 12.86 6.38 4.69
C GLY A 72 12.97 5.23 3.70
N HIS A 73 11.95 4.38 3.54
CA HIS A 73 12.02 3.21 2.65
C HIS A 73 10.65 2.85 2.08
N VAL A 74 10.58 2.48 0.80
CA VAL A 74 9.36 1.96 0.16
C VAL A 74 9.47 0.46 -0.11
N TYR A 75 8.45 -0.30 0.27
CA TYR A 75 8.36 -1.74 0.08
C TYR A 75 7.25 -2.04 -0.93
N LEU A 76 7.61 -2.78 -1.97
CA LEU A 76 6.70 -3.23 -3.04
C LEU A 76 6.43 -4.72 -2.87
N ILE A 77 5.28 -5.08 -2.33
CA ILE A 77 4.91 -6.47 -2.05
C ILE A 77 4.05 -7.01 -3.18
N GLN A 78 4.59 -7.92 -4.00
CA GLN A 78 3.87 -8.45 -5.15
C GLN A 78 3.05 -9.69 -4.79
N LEU A 79 1.74 -9.50 -4.68
CA LEU A 79 0.78 -10.54 -4.29
C LEU A 79 0.64 -11.67 -5.31
N SER A 80 1.09 -11.45 -6.55
CA SER A 80 1.16 -12.52 -7.57
C SER A 80 2.27 -13.54 -7.30
N TRP A 81 3.25 -13.21 -6.46
CA TRP A 81 4.41 -14.06 -6.11
C TRP A 81 4.36 -14.50 -4.65
N LEU A 82 3.90 -13.60 -3.77
CA LEU A 82 3.78 -13.83 -2.34
C LEU A 82 2.32 -13.65 -1.91
N ALA A 83 1.66 -14.74 -1.54
CA ALA A 83 0.30 -14.65 -1.03
C ALA A 83 0.22 -13.77 0.23
N LEU A 84 -0.91 -13.07 0.39
CA LEU A 84 -1.17 -12.31 1.62
C LEU A 84 -1.32 -13.28 2.79
N GLY A 85 -0.36 -13.23 3.73
CA GLY A 85 -0.29 -14.07 4.93
C GLY A 85 -0.69 -13.34 6.22
N SER A 86 -0.67 -14.08 7.32
CA SER A 86 -0.99 -13.56 8.66
C SER A 86 -0.02 -12.47 9.11
N GLU A 87 1.21 -12.51 8.63
CA GLU A 87 2.27 -11.57 8.95
C GLU A 87 1.94 -10.16 8.46
N LEU A 88 1.51 -10.02 7.19
CA LEU A 88 1.06 -8.74 6.65
C LEU A 88 -0.33 -8.37 7.17
N ALA A 89 -1.24 -9.34 7.29
CA ALA A 89 -2.55 -9.11 7.90
C ALA A 89 -2.44 -8.49 9.30
N SER A 90 -1.46 -8.94 10.11
CA SER A 90 -1.19 -8.38 11.43
C SER A 90 -0.76 -6.92 11.40
N VAL A 91 0.01 -6.49 10.39
CA VAL A 91 0.39 -5.07 10.20
C VAL A 91 -0.86 -4.22 9.89
N PHE A 92 -1.74 -4.72 9.03
CA PHE A 92 -2.99 -4.02 8.69
C PHE A 92 -3.99 -3.98 9.85
N ALA A 93 -3.99 -5.01 10.70
CA ALA A 93 -4.86 -5.12 11.86
C ALA A 93 -4.30 -4.49 13.14
N ASP A 94 -3.08 -3.92 13.12
CA ASP A 94 -2.47 -3.31 14.30
C ASP A 94 -3.01 -1.88 14.53
N PRO A 95 -3.75 -1.60 15.63
CA PRO A 95 -4.26 -0.27 15.94
C PRO A 95 -3.20 0.72 16.41
N GLN A 96 -1.98 0.25 16.73
CA GLN A 96 -0.86 1.11 17.09
C GLN A 96 -0.13 1.67 15.85
N GLN A 97 -0.43 1.14 14.66
CA GLN A 97 0.15 1.57 13.40
C GLN A 97 -0.90 2.24 12.51
N ILE A 98 -0.68 3.51 12.18
CA ILE A 98 -1.54 4.27 11.26
C ILE A 98 -1.20 3.86 9.83
N LYS A 99 -2.21 3.51 9.04
CA LYS A 99 -2.09 3.29 7.59
C LYS A 99 -2.61 4.52 6.86
N ALA A 100 -1.70 5.34 6.34
CA ALA A 100 -2.01 6.62 5.71
C ALA A 100 -2.11 6.48 4.18
N GLY A 101 -3.24 6.90 3.61
CA GLY A 101 -3.49 6.91 2.17
C GLY A 101 -4.84 7.58 1.87
N VAL A 102 -5.18 7.69 0.59
CA VAL A 102 -6.47 8.25 0.16
C VAL A 102 -7.37 7.11 -0.28
N GLY A 103 -8.59 7.03 0.26
CA GLY A 103 -9.56 6.01 -0.16
C GLY A 103 -9.29 4.58 0.36
N ILE A 104 -8.41 4.42 1.33
CA ILE A 104 -7.88 3.11 1.80
C ILE A 104 -8.94 2.08 2.24
N ALA A 105 -10.16 2.51 2.56
CA ALA A 105 -11.21 1.61 3.06
C ALA A 105 -11.67 0.57 2.03
N ASP A 106 -11.65 0.92 0.74
CA ASP A 106 -11.95 -0.03 -0.35
C ASP A 106 -10.79 -1.02 -0.55
N ASP A 107 -9.56 -0.54 -0.53
CA ASP A 107 -8.36 -1.37 -0.66
C ASP A 107 -8.24 -2.40 0.47
N MET A 108 -8.45 -1.96 1.72
CA MET A 108 -8.43 -2.83 2.89
C MET A 108 -9.51 -3.91 2.81
N ARG A 109 -10.71 -3.57 2.32
CA ARG A 109 -11.77 -4.56 2.07
C ARG A 109 -11.37 -5.54 0.96
N ALA A 110 -10.71 -5.06 -0.09
CA ALA A 110 -10.24 -5.91 -1.18
C ALA A 110 -9.13 -6.87 -0.71
N LEU A 111 -8.19 -6.41 0.12
CA LEU A 111 -7.17 -7.24 0.76
C LEU A 111 -7.79 -8.27 1.72
N ALA A 112 -8.82 -7.89 2.48
CA ALA A 112 -9.53 -8.80 3.37
C ALA A 112 -10.22 -9.97 2.65
N ARG A 113 -10.46 -9.85 1.33
CA ARG A 113 -10.95 -10.94 0.47
C ARG A 113 -9.84 -11.93 0.08
N LEU A 114 -8.57 -11.51 0.11
CA LEU A 114 -7.42 -12.38 -0.15
C LEU A 114 -7.00 -13.15 1.10
N HIS A 115 -7.00 -12.49 2.26
CA HIS A 115 -6.75 -13.08 3.56
C HIS A 115 -7.64 -12.39 4.58
N ARG A 116 -8.37 -13.14 5.40
CA ARG A 116 -9.33 -12.53 6.33
C ARG A 116 -8.61 -11.79 7.46
N PHE A 117 -8.87 -10.50 7.61
CA PHE A 117 -8.48 -9.70 8.77
C PHE A 117 -9.47 -8.55 8.98
N THR A 118 -9.41 -7.92 10.16
CA THR A 118 -10.13 -6.67 10.44
C THR A 118 -9.10 -5.54 10.41
N PRO A 119 -9.18 -4.61 9.45
CA PRO A 119 -8.30 -3.43 9.43
C PRO A 119 -8.49 -2.62 10.72
N ALA A 120 -7.39 -2.09 11.25
CA ALA A 120 -7.44 -1.18 12.41
C ALA A 120 -7.66 0.27 12.01
#